data_AF-A0A1Z8PWB0-F1
#
_entry.id   AF-A0A1Z8PWB0-F1
#
_cell.length_a   1.000
_cell.length_b   1.000
_cell.length_c   1.000
_cell.angle_alpha   90.00
_cell.angle_beta   90.00
_cell.angle_gamma   90.00
#
_symmetry.space_group_name_H-M   'P 1'
#
loop_
_entity.id
_entity.type
_entity.pdbx_description
1 polymer ?
#
loop_
_entity_poly.entity_id
_entity_poly.type
_entity_poly.pdbx_seq_one_letter_code
_entity_poly.pdbx_strand_id
1 'polypeptide(L)'
;MTLKTLEHTLGVVRRQVLEEFPELTLHFILLDNTSDQIKIHKVTDISDHPAKDNVYEMLEKNQPSKTDIIGINFITPKTLPFLKKKTQYVVTCCINLKDLKAEKELIFPDKDEEYERITGYRLAWKAIKLYEDFKREKPKQFVKDSQHPYYIPKENKIEQLRSNLLSECFAAMLMEQRGDNGTILQLMKKRCELCITKTKDYAPENYPFPITYDATRIVFNELRNTNPDNINELIKHTLSISDEISSTFDEITLRQWIEFCYCAQEMAWNGRNRHEILSAASYNSEDAHTRTTAYIIAEALNTDVTPLNKPTFHNPFADQAKFERQHHKEALETFESVITEALQNDKPELILQKILQQNNTIYNGQIIGWCAPALARTYQAINNSNISETDIRSIFEKALKETKWHDICKLSRFIMTKKRNDTSITSDVVIRGFIKNNEELEIFKEAFSTI
;
A
#
# COMPACT_ATOMS: atom_id res chain seq x y z
N MET A 1 -11.24 21.92 -4.48
CA MET A 1 -12.37 20.98 -4.27
C MET A 1 -13.52 21.62 -3.49
N THR A 2 -14.69 21.73 -4.10
CA THR A 2 -15.94 22.01 -3.36
C THR A 2 -16.73 20.71 -3.23
N LEU A 3 -17.40 20.50 -2.09
CA LEU A 3 -18.24 19.31 -1.85
C LEU A 3 -19.26 19.10 -3.00
N LYS A 4 -19.79 20.21 -3.52
CA LYS A 4 -20.76 20.25 -4.62
C LYS A 4 -20.23 19.66 -5.93
N THR A 5 -18.94 19.87 -6.25
CA THR A 5 -18.31 19.29 -7.45
C THR A 5 -18.25 17.77 -7.33
N LEU A 6 -17.80 17.26 -6.18
CA LEU A 6 -17.74 15.82 -5.92
C LEU A 6 -19.14 15.17 -5.96
N GLU A 7 -20.14 15.80 -5.33
CA GLU A 7 -21.53 15.33 -5.38
C GLU A 7 -22.06 15.24 -6.81
N HIS A 8 -21.79 16.25 -7.64
CA HIS A 8 -22.15 16.24 -9.05
C HIS A 8 -21.49 15.08 -9.81
N THR A 9 -20.17 14.93 -9.66
CA THR A 9 -19.39 13.86 -10.28
C THR A 9 -19.95 12.47 -9.93
N LEU A 10 -20.21 12.20 -8.65
CA LEU A 10 -20.76 10.93 -8.20
C LEU A 10 -22.20 10.72 -8.67
N GLY A 11 -22.99 11.79 -8.77
CA GLY A 11 -24.32 11.76 -9.35
C GLY A 11 -24.33 11.39 -10.84
N VAL A 12 -23.31 11.81 -11.60
CA VAL A 12 -23.11 11.39 -13.00
C VAL A 12 -22.79 9.90 -13.07
N VAL A 13 -21.83 9.41 -12.27
CA VAL A 13 -21.46 7.98 -12.21
C VAL A 13 -22.68 7.12 -11.88
N ARG A 14 -23.46 7.50 -10.85
CA ARG A 14 -24.67 6.78 -10.44
C ARG A 14 -25.67 6.65 -11.58
N ARG A 15 -25.97 7.74 -12.30
CA ARG A 15 -26.96 7.73 -13.38
C ARG A 15 -26.58 6.76 -14.49
N GLN A 16 -25.30 6.74 -14.84
CA GLN A 16 -24.80 5.88 -15.92
C GLN A 16 -24.86 4.40 -15.54
N VAL A 17 -24.51 4.08 -14.28
CA VAL A 17 -24.69 2.71 -13.78
C VAL A 17 -26.17 2.32 -13.79
N LEU A 18 -27.07 3.22 -13.38
CA LEU A 18 -28.51 2.95 -13.35
C LEU A 18 -29.11 2.77 -14.75
N GLU A 19 -28.62 3.50 -15.76
CA GLU A 19 -29.05 3.38 -17.15
C GLU A 19 -28.78 1.97 -17.71
N GLU A 20 -27.61 1.39 -17.41
CA GLU A 20 -27.24 0.06 -17.91
C GLU A 20 -27.61 -1.08 -16.96
N PHE A 21 -27.75 -0.80 -15.66
CA PHE A 21 -28.17 -1.73 -14.60
C PHE A 21 -29.40 -1.18 -13.84
N PRO A 22 -30.61 -1.25 -14.43
CA PRO A 22 -31.82 -0.62 -13.85
C PRO A 22 -32.26 -1.16 -12.48
N GLU A 23 -31.74 -2.32 -12.07
CA GLU A 23 -32.02 -2.93 -10.77
C GLU A 23 -31.04 -2.47 -9.68
N LEU A 24 -29.94 -1.80 -10.03
CA LEU A 24 -28.84 -1.45 -9.14
C LEU A 24 -28.77 0.06 -8.92
N THR A 25 -28.95 0.48 -7.68
CA THR A 25 -28.71 1.86 -7.23
C THR A 25 -27.38 1.96 -6.49
N LEU A 26 -26.53 2.90 -6.90
CA LEU A 26 -25.37 3.29 -6.10
C LEU A 26 -25.77 4.38 -5.09
N HIS A 27 -25.46 4.15 -3.81
CA HIS A 27 -25.64 5.12 -2.74
C HIS A 27 -24.26 5.58 -2.23
N PHE A 28 -23.85 6.78 -2.63
CA PHE A 28 -22.58 7.36 -2.15
C PHE A 28 -22.77 8.11 -0.84
N ILE A 29 -21.88 7.83 0.11
CA ILE A 29 -21.72 8.60 1.34
C ILE A 29 -20.31 9.17 1.42
N LEU A 30 -20.18 10.39 1.93
CA LEU A 30 -18.89 11.03 2.18
C LEU A 30 -18.63 11.01 3.67
N LEU A 31 -17.45 10.49 4.02
CA LEU A 31 -16.95 10.39 5.36
C LEU A 31 -15.97 11.55 5.59
N ASP A 32 -16.35 12.47 6.46
CA ASP A 32 -15.48 13.54 6.93
C ASP A 32 -14.96 13.21 8.33
N ASN A 33 -13.70 12.77 8.37
CA ASN A 33 -12.95 12.46 9.58
C ASN A 33 -11.97 13.59 9.96
N THR A 34 -12.19 14.81 9.46
CA THR A 34 -11.30 15.95 9.78
C THR A 34 -11.60 16.58 11.14
N SER A 35 -12.73 16.25 11.76
CA SER A 35 -13.07 16.61 13.15
C SER A 35 -13.05 15.39 14.08
N ASP A 36 -12.95 15.61 15.40
CA ASP A 36 -13.06 14.57 16.45
C ASP A 36 -14.39 13.79 16.42
N GLN A 37 -15.34 14.22 15.57
CA GLN A 37 -16.58 13.50 15.26
C GLN A 37 -16.61 13.14 13.78
N ILE A 38 -16.96 11.89 13.50
CA ILE A 38 -17.22 11.38 12.15
C ILE A 38 -18.51 12.01 11.63
N LYS A 39 -18.43 12.77 10.54
CA LYS A 39 -19.62 13.31 9.85
C LYS A 39 -19.86 12.53 8.57
N ILE A 40 -21.09 12.04 8.41
CA ILE A 40 -21.54 11.34 7.20
C ILE A 40 -22.40 12.31 6.38
N HIS A 41 -21.89 12.74 5.24
CA HIS A 41 -22.65 13.52 4.26
C HIS A 41 -23.25 12.58 3.22
N LYS A 42 -24.59 12.59 3.09
CA LYS A 42 -25.28 11.78 2.09
C LYS A 42 -25.29 12.52 0.75
N VAL A 43 -24.55 12.00 -0.23
CA VAL A 43 -24.51 12.55 -1.60
C VAL A 43 -25.77 12.19 -2.36
N THR A 44 -26.29 11.00 -2.10
CA THR A 44 -27.38 10.41 -2.88
C THR A 44 -28.60 10.24 -2.00
N ASP A 45 -29.70 10.90 -2.33
CA ASP A 45 -30.97 10.62 -1.67
C ASP A 45 -31.51 9.24 -2.10
N ILE A 46 -31.79 8.41 -1.10
CA ILE A 46 -32.39 7.09 -1.25
C ILE A 46 -33.72 6.99 -0.49
N SER A 47 -34.32 8.13 -0.11
CA SER A 47 -35.56 8.19 0.66
C SER A 47 -36.73 7.47 -0.03
N ASP A 48 -36.70 7.37 -1.35
CA ASP A 48 -37.69 6.66 -2.16
C ASP A 48 -37.29 5.21 -2.48
N HIS A 49 -36.08 4.78 -2.14
CA HIS A 49 -35.64 3.41 -2.40
C HIS A 49 -36.24 2.45 -1.37
N PRO A 50 -36.89 1.34 -1.77
CA PRO A 50 -37.58 0.47 -0.83
C PRO A 50 -36.67 -0.32 0.13
N ALA A 51 -35.35 -0.31 -0.10
CA ALA A 51 -34.35 -0.89 0.80
C ALA A 51 -33.66 0.13 1.74
N LYS A 52 -34.17 1.38 1.85
CA LYS A 52 -33.50 2.46 2.60
C LYS A 52 -33.30 2.15 4.09
N ASP A 53 -34.27 1.50 4.73
CA ASP A 53 -34.21 1.24 6.17
C ASP A 53 -33.08 0.25 6.49
N ASN A 54 -32.91 -0.78 5.64
CA ASN A 54 -31.80 -1.73 5.73
C ASN A 54 -30.44 -1.03 5.52
N VAL A 55 -30.37 -0.04 4.62
CA VAL A 55 -29.14 0.75 4.41
C VAL A 55 -28.80 1.56 5.66
N TYR A 56 -29.77 2.23 6.27
CA TYR A 56 -29.52 3.04 7.48
C TYR A 56 -29.11 2.18 8.66
N GLU A 57 -29.75 1.04 8.87
CA GLU A 57 -29.35 0.09 9.91
C GLU A 57 -27.95 -0.48 9.67
N MET A 58 -27.60 -0.82 8.42
CA MET A 58 -26.25 -1.28 8.07
C MET A 58 -25.21 -0.21 8.41
N LEU A 59 -25.49 1.06 8.16
CA LEU A 59 -24.59 2.19 8.46
C LEU A 59 -24.44 2.43 9.97
N GLU A 60 -25.49 2.21 10.76
CA GLU A 60 -25.41 2.27 12.23
C GLU A 60 -24.51 1.16 12.78
N LYS A 61 -24.62 -0.06 12.24
CA LYS A 61 -23.83 -1.23 12.68
C LYS A 61 -22.41 -1.24 12.13
N ASN A 62 -22.17 -0.68 10.94
CA ASN A 62 -20.88 -0.75 10.23
C ASN A 62 -20.41 0.65 9.84
N GLN A 63 -19.65 1.31 10.72
CA GLN A 63 -19.03 2.60 10.40
C GLN A 63 -17.80 2.38 9.52
N PRO A 64 -17.78 2.93 8.28
CA PRO A 64 -16.62 2.82 7.42
C PRO A 64 -15.50 3.74 7.91
N SER A 65 -14.25 3.33 7.68
CA SER A 65 -13.05 4.12 8.01
C SER A 65 -12.26 4.59 6.78
N LYS A 66 -12.56 4.04 5.60
CA LYS A 66 -11.82 4.25 4.36
C LYS A 66 -12.77 4.33 3.16
N THR A 67 -12.25 4.78 2.02
CA THR A 67 -12.95 4.72 0.73
C THR A 67 -13.09 3.26 0.27
N ASP A 68 -14.30 2.69 0.32
CA ASP A 68 -14.59 1.31 -0.12
C ASP A 68 -16.11 1.04 -0.21
N ILE A 69 -16.47 -0.17 -0.61
CA ILE A 69 -17.86 -0.66 -0.51
C ILE A 69 -18.17 -1.08 0.92
N ILE A 70 -19.29 -0.60 1.46
CA ILE A 70 -19.79 -1.01 2.79
C ILE A 70 -20.58 -2.32 2.67
N GLY A 71 -21.49 -2.38 1.70
CA GLY A 71 -22.31 -3.56 1.49
C GLY A 71 -23.42 -3.36 0.46
N ILE A 72 -24.10 -4.47 0.17
CA ILE A 72 -25.27 -4.51 -0.70
C ILE A 72 -26.53 -4.85 0.11
N ASN A 73 -27.57 -4.09 -0.14
CA ASN A 73 -28.92 -4.27 0.40
C ASN A 73 -29.87 -4.57 -0.75
N PHE A 74 -30.90 -5.36 -0.49
CA PHE A 74 -31.89 -5.67 -1.53
C PHE A 74 -33.28 -5.81 -0.94
N ILE A 75 -34.28 -5.60 -1.79
CA ILE A 75 -35.67 -5.87 -1.46
C ILE A 75 -36.39 -6.40 -2.68
N THR A 76 -37.21 -7.42 -2.48
CA THR A 76 -38.13 -7.92 -3.50
C THR A 76 -39.52 -7.41 -3.15
N PRO A 77 -39.98 -6.29 -3.73
CA PRO A 77 -41.27 -5.71 -3.38
C PRO A 77 -42.41 -6.71 -3.61
N LYS A 78 -43.35 -6.75 -2.65
CA LYS A 78 -44.57 -7.54 -2.76
C LYS A 78 -45.43 -6.95 -3.89
N THR A 79 -45.39 -7.59 -5.04
CA THR A 79 -46.20 -7.23 -6.22
C THR A 79 -47.37 -8.20 -6.36
N LEU A 80 -48.43 -7.77 -7.05
CA LEU A 80 -49.60 -8.60 -7.37
C LEU A 80 -49.16 -9.94 -8.02
N PRO A 81 -49.90 -11.04 -7.80
CA PRO A 81 -49.49 -12.41 -8.17
C PRO A 81 -49.21 -12.67 -9.66
N PHE A 82 -49.41 -11.68 -10.53
CA PHE A 82 -49.19 -11.77 -11.98
C PHE A 82 -48.09 -10.85 -12.52
N LEU A 83 -47.48 -10.01 -11.68
CA LEU A 83 -46.36 -9.14 -12.08
C LEU A 83 -45.03 -9.83 -11.79
N LYS A 84 -44.08 -9.73 -12.73
CA LYS A 84 -42.71 -10.21 -12.50
C LYS A 84 -42.11 -9.43 -11.32
N LYS A 85 -41.75 -10.14 -10.26
CA LYS A 85 -41.00 -9.60 -9.13
C LYS A 85 -39.63 -9.15 -9.63
N LYS A 86 -39.34 -7.85 -9.59
CA LYS A 86 -37.98 -7.33 -9.80
C LYS A 86 -37.38 -6.99 -8.46
N THR A 87 -36.31 -7.67 -8.09
CA THR A 87 -35.52 -7.32 -6.91
C THR A 87 -34.77 -6.03 -7.20
N GLN A 88 -34.85 -5.07 -6.27
CA GLN A 88 -34.10 -3.83 -6.34
C GLN A 88 -32.93 -3.89 -5.35
N TYR A 89 -31.77 -3.43 -5.79
CA TYR A 89 -30.51 -3.51 -5.07
C TYR A 89 -29.94 -2.12 -4.82
N VAL A 90 -29.36 -1.92 -3.64
CA VAL A 90 -28.58 -0.73 -3.29
C VAL A 90 -27.21 -1.17 -2.83
N VAL A 91 -26.16 -0.67 -3.48
CA VAL A 91 -24.79 -0.79 -2.97
C VAL A 91 -24.39 0.53 -2.34
N THR A 92 -23.97 0.48 -1.08
CA THR A 92 -23.48 1.67 -0.38
C THR A 92 -21.97 1.80 -0.54
N CYS A 93 -21.55 2.93 -1.09
CA CYS A 93 -20.17 3.26 -1.39
C CYS A 93 -19.71 4.39 -0.46
N CYS A 94 -18.65 4.16 0.31
CA CYS A 94 -18.04 5.16 1.17
C CYS A 94 -16.88 5.85 0.44
N ILE A 95 -16.79 7.17 0.57
CA ILE A 95 -15.62 7.96 0.18
C ILE A 95 -15.13 8.73 1.40
N ASN A 96 -13.96 8.36 1.89
CA ASN A 96 -13.25 9.12 2.91
C ASN A 96 -12.60 10.35 2.26
N LEU A 97 -13.03 11.56 2.69
CA LEU A 97 -12.59 12.81 2.10
C LEU A 97 -11.11 13.10 2.36
N LYS A 98 -10.56 12.64 3.49
CA LYS A 98 -9.12 12.76 3.80
C LYS A 98 -8.31 11.89 2.83
N ASP A 99 -8.70 10.63 2.67
CA ASP A 99 -8.03 9.69 1.78
C ASP A 99 -8.11 10.16 0.32
N LEU A 100 -9.31 10.59 -0.11
CA LEU A 100 -9.54 11.11 -1.46
C LEU A 100 -8.62 12.31 -1.74
N LYS A 101 -8.56 13.28 -0.81
CA LYS A 101 -7.73 14.47 -0.97
C LYS A 101 -6.24 14.11 -1.05
N ALA A 102 -5.77 13.23 -0.16
CA ALA A 102 -4.37 12.80 -0.14
C ALA A 102 -3.99 12.06 -1.43
N GLU A 103 -4.79 11.09 -1.87
CA GLU A 103 -4.50 10.37 -3.12
C GLU A 103 -4.60 11.28 -4.36
N LYS A 104 -5.53 12.24 -4.36
CA LYS A 104 -5.67 13.23 -5.44
C LYS A 104 -4.41 14.06 -5.62
N GLU A 105 -3.88 14.62 -4.52
CA GLU A 105 -2.64 15.42 -4.54
C GLU A 105 -1.44 14.63 -5.07
N LEU A 106 -1.44 13.30 -4.88
CA LEU A 106 -0.38 12.41 -5.38
C LEU A 106 -0.53 12.07 -6.87
N ILE A 107 -1.75 11.73 -7.30
CA ILE A 107 -1.98 11.12 -8.61
C ILE A 107 -2.35 12.18 -9.67
N PHE A 108 -3.25 13.11 -9.35
CA PHE A 108 -3.72 14.15 -10.29
C PHE A 108 -3.76 15.54 -9.62
N PRO A 109 -2.61 16.14 -9.27
CA PRO A 109 -2.56 17.41 -8.53
C PRO A 109 -3.22 18.58 -9.27
N ASP A 110 -3.21 18.56 -10.61
CA ASP A 110 -3.71 19.67 -11.44
C ASP A 110 -5.12 19.40 -12.00
N LYS A 111 -5.76 18.27 -11.64
CA LYS A 111 -6.98 17.80 -12.29
C LYS A 111 -8.00 17.24 -11.30
N ASP A 112 -8.56 18.15 -10.50
CA ASP A 112 -9.47 17.83 -9.40
C ASP A 112 -10.61 16.87 -9.82
N GLU A 113 -11.31 17.15 -10.92
CA GLU A 113 -12.48 16.38 -11.34
C GLU A 113 -12.16 15.00 -11.95
N GLU A 114 -10.97 14.82 -12.52
CA GLU A 114 -10.58 13.54 -13.14
C GLU A 114 -10.39 12.47 -12.07
N TYR A 115 -9.75 12.81 -10.94
CA TYR A 115 -9.54 11.85 -9.87
C TYR A 115 -10.83 11.44 -9.16
N GLU A 116 -11.74 12.39 -8.98
CA GLU A 116 -13.07 12.13 -8.43
C GLU A 116 -13.85 11.14 -9.31
N ARG A 117 -13.82 11.34 -10.63
CA ARG A 117 -14.43 10.43 -11.61
C ARG A 117 -13.80 9.04 -11.55
N ILE A 118 -12.47 8.94 -11.55
CA ILE A 118 -11.75 7.66 -11.41
C ILE A 118 -12.18 6.94 -10.13
N THR A 119 -12.23 7.65 -9.00
CA THR A 119 -12.66 7.07 -7.72
C THR A 119 -14.11 6.58 -7.78
N GLY A 120 -15.01 7.38 -8.36
CA GLY A 120 -16.40 7.00 -8.59
C GLY A 120 -16.52 5.74 -9.46
N TYR A 121 -15.77 5.64 -10.56
CA TYR A 121 -15.78 4.46 -11.43
C TYR A 121 -15.17 3.22 -10.79
N ARG A 122 -14.11 3.36 -9.98
CA ARG A 122 -13.56 2.24 -9.20
C ARG A 122 -14.60 1.66 -8.25
N LEU A 123 -15.34 2.52 -7.55
CA LEU A 123 -16.44 2.09 -6.66
C LEU A 123 -17.61 1.51 -7.45
N ALA A 124 -17.95 2.07 -8.61
CA ALA A 124 -18.97 1.53 -9.50
C ALA A 124 -18.63 0.11 -9.96
N TRP A 125 -17.39 -0.15 -10.37
CA TRP A 125 -16.93 -1.50 -10.73
C TRP A 125 -17.14 -2.49 -9.58
N LYS A 126 -16.65 -2.14 -8.38
CA LYS A 126 -16.78 -2.98 -7.19
C LYS A 126 -18.25 -3.24 -6.85
N ALA A 127 -19.10 -2.23 -6.97
CA ALA A 127 -20.53 -2.34 -6.71
C ALA A 127 -21.24 -3.26 -7.71
N ILE A 128 -20.92 -3.13 -9.00
CA ILE A 128 -21.49 -4.00 -10.03
C ILE A 128 -21.01 -5.44 -9.84
N LYS A 129 -19.72 -5.65 -9.56
CA LYS A 129 -19.18 -6.98 -9.29
C LYS A 129 -19.86 -7.64 -8.09
N LEU A 130 -20.06 -6.87 -7.01
CA LEU A 130 -20.78 -7.30 -5.83
C LEU A 130 -22.22 -7.70 -6.15
N TYR A 131 -22.92 -6.90 -6.94
CA TYR A 131 -24.27 -7.19 -7.44
C TYR A 131 -24.32 -8.48 -8.27
N GLU A 132 -23.38 -8.68 -9.19
CA GLU A 132 -23.32 -9.87 -10.02
C GLU A 132 -23.00 -11.14 -9.23
N ASP A 133 -22.02 -11.09 -8.33
CA ASP A 133 -21.65 -12.22 -7.49
C ASP A 133 -22.81 -12.59 -6.56
N PHE A 134 -23.54 -11.60 -6.04
CA PHE A 134 -24.77 -11.83 -5.27
C PHE A 134 -25.85 -12.53 -6.12
N LYS A 135 -26.10 -12.07 -7.35
CA LYS A 135 -27.09 -12.71 -8.26
C LYS A 135 -26.72 -14.13 -8.68
N ARG A 136 -25.44 -14.46 -8.69
CA ARG A 136 -24.92 -15.80 -9.01
C ARG A 136 -24.84 -16.72 -7.79
N GLU A 137 -25.36 -16.30 -6.63
CA GLU A 137 -25.31 -17.03 -5.36
C GLU A 137 -23.89 -17.49 -4.97
N LYS A 138 -22.86 -16.75 -5.39
CA LYS A 138 -21.50 -17.06 -4.95
C LYS A 138 -21.38 -16.74 -3.47
N PRO A 139 -21.01 -17.71 -2.61
CA PRO A 139 -21.00 -17.49 -1.17
C PRO A 139 -19.83 -16.58 -0.77
N LYS A 140 -20.12 -15.34 -0.33
CA LYS A 140 -19.30 -14.68 0.69
C LYS A 140 -20.21 -14.26 1.85
N GLN A 141 -19.61 -13.94 3.00
CA GLN A 141 -20.27 -13.98 4.30
C GLN A 141 -21.58 -13.15 4.36
N PHE A 142 -22.70 -13.86 4.43
CA PHE A 142 -23.98 -13.28 4.80
C PHE A 142 -23.95 -12.92 6.28
N VAL A 143 -24.07 -11.64 6.61
CA VAL A 143 -24.56 -11.27 7.94
C VAL A 143 -26.08 -11.39 7.86
N LYS A 144 -26.57 -12.62 7.97
CA LYS A 144 -28.01 -12.89 8.00
C LYS A 144 -28.51 -12.60 9.41
N ASP A 145 -28.66 -11.32 9.73
CA ASP A 145 -29.56 -10.96 10.82
C ASP A 145 -30.97 -11.34 10.35
N SER A 146 -31.69 -12.12 11.15
CA SER A 146 -32.92 -12.81 10.75
C SER A 146 -34.08 -11.87 10.35
N GLN A 147 -33.88 -10.56 10.49
CA GLN A 147 -34.83 -9.52 10.14
C GLN A 147 -34.35 -8.58 9.00
N HIS A 148 -33.04 -8.53 8.69
CA HIS A 148 -32.45 -7.50 7.81
C HIS A 148 -31.29 -8.05 6.94
N PRO A 149 -31.56 -8.55 5.72
CA PRO A 149 -30.51 -9.14 4.89
C PRO A 149 -29.67 -8.05 4.20
N TYR A 150 -28.47 -7.81 4.71
CA TYR A 150 -27.41 -7.11 3.98
C TYR A 150 -26.19 -8.01 3.83
N TYR A 151 -25.41 -7.78 2.78
CA TYR A 151 -24.18 -8.52 2.51
C TYR A 151 -22.99 -7.58 2.51
N ILE A 152 -21.94 -7.98 3.22
CA ILE A 152 -20.66 -7.28 3.27
C ILE A 152 -19.62 -8.10 2.49
N PRO A 153 -18.92 -7.50 1.51
CA PRO A 153 -17.85 -8.20 0.84
C PRO A 153 -16.73 -8.53 1.83
N LYS A 154 -16.41 -9.81 1.98
CA LYS A 154 -15.21 -10.26 2.67
C LYS A 154 -14.21 -10.75 1.64
N GLU A 155 -13.14 -9.98 1.49
CA GLU A 155 -12.04 -10.29 0.59
C GLU A 155 -10.79 -10.61 1.40
N ASN A 156 -10.10 -11.69 1.05
CA ASN A 156 -8.73 -11.87 1.49
C ASN A 156 -7.81 -10.85 0.79
N LYS A 157 -6.54 -10.78 1.21
CA LYS A 157 -5.60 -9.78 0.70
C LYS A 157 -5.43 -9.84 -0.83
N ILE A 158 -5.37 -11.05 -1.41
CA ILE A 158 -5.19 -11.26 -2.85
C ILE A 158 -6.46 -10.89 -3.61
N GLU A 159 -7.63 -11.25 -3.09
CA GLU A 159 -8.91 -10.85 -3.67
C GLU A 159 -9.06 -9.33 -3.70
N GLN A 160 -8.67 -8.63 -2.63
CA GLN A 160 -8.67 -7.18 -2.57
C GLN A 160 -7.71 -6.56 -3.60
N LEU A 161 -6.52 -7.15 -3.79
CA LEU A 161 -5.57 -6.68 -4.80
C LEU A 161 -6.12 -6.83 -6.21
N ARG A 162 -6.71 -8.00 -6.50
CA ARG A 162 -7.40 -8.25 -7.77
C ARG A 162 -8.56 -7.29 -7.96
N SER A 163 -9.37 -7.05 -6.93
CA SER A 163 -10.47 -6.08 -6.94
C SER A 163 -9.97 -4.66 -7.25
N ASN A 164 -8.89 -4.22 -6.60
CA ASN A 164 -8.27 -2.93 -6.87
C ASN A 164 -7.76 -2.84 -8.31
N LEU A 165 -7.00 -3.85 -8.77
CA LEU A 165 -6.48 -3.96 -10.13
C LEU A 165 -7.57 -3.76 -11.19
N LEU A 166 -8.62 -4.57 -11.12
CA LEU A 166 -9.69 -4.58 -12.11
C LEU A 166 -10.54 -3.31 -12.05
N SER A 167 -10.77 -2.78 -10.85
CA SER A 167 -11.44 -1.50 -10.68
C SER A 167 -10.66 -0.34 -11.31
N GLU A 168 -9.32 -0.39 -11.28
CA GLU A 168 -8.46 0.62 -11.92
C GLU A 168 -8.43 0.45 -13.44
N CYS A 169 -8.33 -0.78 -13.96
CA CYS A 169 -8.46 -1.05 -15.39
C CYS A 169 -9.81 -0.53 -15.90
N PHE A 170 -10.91 -0.89 -15.24
CA PHE A 170 -12.25 -0.42 -15.59
C PHE A 170 -12.34 1.10 -15.58
N ALA A 171 -11.93 1.75 -14.50
CA ALA A 171 -12.03 3.19 -14.37
C ALA A 171 -11.18 3.92 -15.42
N ALA A 172 -9.94 3.48 -15.65
CA ALA A 172 -9.04 4.11 -16.61
C ALA A 172 -9.54 3.95 -18.06
N MET A 173 -10.03 2.76 -18.43
CA MET A 173 -10.61 2.52 -19.76
C MET A 173 -11.89 3.34 -19.96
N LEU A 174 -12.77 3.40 -18.96
CA LEU A 174 -14.03 4.16 -19.06
C LEU A 174 -13.78 5.67 -19.20
N MET A 175 -12.75 6.19 -18.53
CA MET A 175 -12.28 7.58 -18.70
C MET A 175 -11.79 7.84 -20.13
N GLU A 176 -10.92 6.97 -20.67
CA GLU A 176 -10.42 7.10 -22.05
C GLU A 176 -11.56 7.05 -23.09
N GLN A 177 -12.53 6.14 -22.91
CA GLN A 177 -13.70 6.06 -23.81
C GLN A 177 -14.53 7.34 -23.83
N ARG A 178 -14.42 8.18 -22.79
CA ARG A 178 -15.16 9.44 -22.64
C ARG A 178 -14.37 10.67 -23.08
N GLY A 179 -13.19 10.45 -23.65
CA GLY A 179 -12.35 11.52 -24.18
C GLY A 179 -11.30 12.05 -23.20
N ASP A 180 -11.19 11.49 -21.99
CA ASP A 180 -10.11 11.81 -21.06
C ASP A 180 -8.82 11.08 -21.49
N ASN A 181 -8.31 11.46 -22.67
CA ASN A 181 -7.23 10.77 -23.37
C ASN A 181 -5.93 10.68 -22.55
N GLY A 182 -5.33 9.49 -22.52
CA GLY A 182 -4.08 9.22 -21.82
C GLY A 182 -4.23 8.91 -20.34
N THR A 183 -5.46 8.76 -19.82
CA THR A 183 -5.73 8.35 -18.43
C THR A 183 -5.06 7.02 -18.08
N ILE A 184 -5.05 6.02 -18.97
CA ILE A 184 -4.41 4.71 -18.71
C ILE A 184 -2.90 4.92 -18.46
N LEU A 185 -2.24 5.69 -19.32
CA LEU A 185 -0.81 5.98 -19.18
C LEU A 185 -0.51 6.84 -17.96
N GLN A 186 -1.31 7.88 -17.69
CA GLN A 186 -1.13 8.77 -16.55
C GLN A 186 -1.26 8.01 -15.22
N LEU A 187 -2.31 7.19 -15.07
CA LEU A 187 -2.51 6.37 -13.88
C LEU A 187 -1.35 5.40 -13.68
N MET A 188 -0.93 4.71 -14.75
CA MET A 188 0.21 3.80 -14.70
C MET A 188 1.49 4.51 -14.22
N LYS A 189 1.85 5.64 -14.84
CA LYS A 189 3.06 6.39 -14.46
C LYS A 189 3.04 6.82 -13.00
N LYS A 190 1.88 7.28 -12.51
CA LYS A 190 1.72 7.71 -11.13
C LYS A 190 1.81 6.55 -10.15
N ARG A 191 1.21 5.40 -10.43
CA ARG A 191 1.35 4.21 -9.60
C ARG A 191 2.79 3.68 -9.57
N CYS A 192 3.48 3.69 -10.71
CA CYS A 192 4.90 3.39 -10.82
C CYS A 192 5.75 4.32 -9.95
N GLU A 193 5.50 5.63 -10.01
CA GLU A 193 6.24 6.62 -9.23
C GLU A 193 6.06 6.42 -7.72
N LEU A 194 4.83 6.20 -7.27
CA LEU A 194 4.51 5.99 -5.86
C LEU A 194 5.11 4.69 -5.30
N CYS A 195 5.43 3.72 -6.16
CA CYS A 195 6.08 2.47 -5.77
C CYS A 195 7.53 2.67 -5.31
N ILE A 196 8.23 3.64 -5.90
CA ILE A 196 9.68 3.84 -5.72
C ILE A 196 10.04 5.19 -5.08
N THR A 197 9.03 5.91 -4.59
CA THR A 197 9.19 7.18 -3.88
C THR A 197 8.66 7.08 -2.45
N LYS A 198 9.26 7.87 -1.55
CA LYS A 198 8.81 7.99 -0.15
C LYS A 198 7.47 8.72 -0.12
N THR A 199 6.40 8.00 0.17
CA THR A 199 5.05 8.59 0.26
C THR A 199 4.43 8.26 1.61
N LYS A 200 4.06 9.30 2.38
CA LYS A 200 3.36 9.14 3.65
C LYS A 200 1.92 8.68 3.42
N ASP A 201 1.39 7.90 4.35
CA ASP A 201 0.00 7.42 4.40
C ASP A 201 -0.50 6.72 3.13
N TYR A 202 0.40 6.27 2.25
CA TYR A 202 0.06 5.64 0.98
C TYR A 202 0.68 4.26 0.84
N ALA A 203 -0.05 3.34 0.21
CA ALA A 203 0.30 1.91 0.12
C ALA A 203 0.40 1.42 -1.33
N PRO A 204 1.55 1.58 -2.01
CA PRO A 204 1.70 1.14 -3.40
C PRO A 204 1.45 -0.36 -3.58
N GLU A 205 1.76 -1.18 -2.56
CA GLU A 205 1.52 -2.61 -2.59
C GLU A 205 0.05 -3.00 -2.79
N ASN A 206 -0.89 -2.06 -2.57
CA ASN A 206 -2.33 -2.27 -2.77
C ASN A 206 -2.84 -2.00 -4.19
N TYR A 207 -1.98 -1.49 -5.07
CA TYR A 207 -2.36 -0.95 -6.38
C TYR A 207 -1.53 -1.53 -7.53
N PRO A 208 -1.79 -2.80 -7.92
CA PRO A 208 -1.02 -3.50 -8.94
C PRO A 208 -1.31 -3.08 -10.38
N PHE A 209 -2.01 -1.97 -10.64
CA PHE A 209 -2.30 -1.51 -12.01
C PHE A 209 -1.09 -1.47 -12.97
N PRO A 210 0.14 -1.11 -12.52
CA PRO A 210 1.32 -1.13 -13.40
C PRO A 210 1.58 -2.46 -14.10
N ILE A 211 1.37 -3.59 -13.44
CA ILE A 211 1.66 -4.92 -14.03
C ILE A 211 0.63 -5.33 -15.09
N THR A 212 -0.51 -4.62 -15.19
CA THR A 212 -1.55 -4.89 -16.19
C THR A 212 -1.64 -3.84 -17.28
N TYR A 213 -0.74 -2.85 -17.28
CA TYR A 213 -0.80 -1.73 -18.21
C TYR A 213 -0.86 -2.16 -19.68
N ASP A 214 0.04 -3.07 -20.10
CA ASP A 214 0.07 -3.52 -21.50
C ASP A 214 -1.19 -4.29 -21.90
N ALA A 215 -1.64 -5.21 -21.05
CA ALA A 215 -2.89 -5.93 -21.29
C ALA A 215 -4.08 -4.95 -21.39
N THR A 216 -4.16 -3.99 -20.47
CA THR A 216 -5.20 -2.96 -20.46
C THR A 216 -5.17 -2.13 -21.75
N ARG A 217 -3.98 -1.69 -22.17
CA ARG A 217 -3.79 -0.88 -23.37
C ARG A 217 -4.11 -1.63 -24.66
N ILE A 218 -3.64 -2.88 -24.78
CA ILE A 218 -3.87 -3.73 -25.96
C ILE A 218 -5.36 -3.98 -26.13
N VAL A 219 -6.02 -4.50 -25.09
CA VAL A 219 -7.44 -4.85 -25.14
C VAL A 219 -8.30 -3.60 -25.36
N PHE A 220 -7.96 -2.48 -24.72
CA PHE A 220 -8.64 -1.21 -24.97
C PHE A 220 -8.53 -0.77 -26.45
N ASN A 221 -7.35 -0.84 -27.05
CA ASN A 221 -7.11 -0.42 -28.43
C ASN A 221 -7.80 -1.34 -29.46
N GLU A 222 -7.73 -2.65 -29.27
CA GLU A 222 -8.41 -3.63 -30.14
C GLU A 222 -9.92 -3.37 -30.17
N LEU A 223 -10.51 -3.09 -29.01
CA LEU A 223 -11.96 -2.92 -28.89
C LEU A 223 -12.46 -1.55 -29.34
N ARG A 224 -11.68 -0.48 -29.11
CA ARG A 224 -11.97 0.85 -29.68
C ARG A 224 -12.11 0.80 -31.20
N ASN A 225 -11.38 -0.10 -31.86
CA ASN A 225 -11.40 -0.26 -33.31
C ASN A 225 -12.51 -1.19 -33.81
N THR A 226 -13.17 -1.96 -32.93
CA THR A 226 -14.08 -3.06 -33.34
C THR A 226 -15.57 -2.72 -33.20
N ASN A 227 -15.97 -1.72 -32.40
CA ASN A 227 -17.40 -1.48 -32.09
C ASN A 227 -17.82 0.00 -32.08
N PRO A 228 -18.16 0.60 -33.24
CA PRO A 228 -18.80 1.93 -33.29
C PRO A 228 -20.28 1.92 -32.84
N ASP A 229 -20.97 0.78 -32.88
CA ASP A 229 -22.43 0.71 -32.65
C ASP A 229 -22.86 0.45 -31.19
N ASN A 230 -21.93 0.09 -30.30
CA ASN A 230 -22.19 -0.26 -28.89
C ASN A 230 -21.93 0.88 -27.89
N ILE A 231 -21.84 2.12 -28.37
CA ILE A 231 -21.61 3.32 -27.54
C ILE A 231 -22.66 3.45 -26.42
N ASN A 232 -23.86 2.88 -26.61
CA ASN A 232 -24.97 2.96 -25.65
C ASN A 232 -24.84 2.01 -24.43
N GLU A 233 -23.89 1.06 -24.41
CA GLU A 233 -23.65 0.15 -23.26
C GLU A 233 -22.19 0.20 -22.79
N LEU A 234 -21.71 1.41 -22.53
CA LEU A 234 -20.30 1.69 -22.25
C LEU A 234 -19.78 1.00 -20.98
N ILE A 235 -20.60 0.94 -19.92
CA ILE A 235 -20.23 0.34 -18.63
C ILE A 235 -20.17 -1.18 -18.78
N LYS A 236 -21.19 -1.83 -19.34
CA LYS A 236 -21.21 -3.28 -19.57
C LYS A 236 -20.06 -3.71 -20.47
N HIS A 237 -19.82 -2.96 -21.54
CA HIS A 237 -18.70 -3.23 -22.43
C HIS A 237 -17.38 -3.18 -21.65
N THR A 238 -17.11 -2.10 -20.92
CA THR A 238 -15.88 -1.96 -20.14
C THR A 238 -15.74 -2.98 -19.00
N LEU A 239 -16.85 -3.43 -18.42
CA LEU A 239 -16.86 -4.52 -17.44
C LEU A 239 -16.39 -5.84 -18.07
N SER A 240 -16.93 -6.20 -19.24
CA SER A 240 -16.49 -7.40 -19.97
C SER A 240 -14.99 -7.39 -20.21
N ILE A 241 -14.44 -6.23 -20.61
CA ILE A 241 -13.01 -6.04 -20.83
C ILE A 241 -12.20 -6.26 -19.57
N SER A 242 -12.63 -5.65 -18.47
CA SER A 242 -11.94 -5.81 -17.18
C SER A 242 -11.95 -7.27 -16.73
N ASP A 243 -13.03 -8.02 -16.98
CA ASP A 243 -13.12 -9.45 -16.66
C ASP A 243 -12.20 -10.30 -17.56
N GLU A 244 -11.99 -9.93 -18.83
CA GLU A 244 -11.00 -10.58 -19.71
C GLU A 244 -9.57 -10.39 -19.17
N ILE A 245 -9.21 -9.17 -18.76
CA ILE A 245 -7.91 -8.87 -18.13
C ILE A 245 -7.72 -9.70 -16.85
N SER A 246 -8.77 -9.96 -16.07
CA SER A 246 -8.69 -10.78 -14.86
C SER A 246 -8.15 -12.19 -15.13
N SER A 247 -8.40 -12.73 -16.33
CA SER A 247 -7.97 -14.08 -16.72
C SER A 247 -6.48 -14.19 -17.03
N THR A 248 -5.80 -13.06 -17.28
CA THR A 248 -4.38 -13.05 -17.65
C THR A 248 -3.43 -12.93 -16.46
N PHE A 249 -3.95 -12.73 -15.23
CA PHE A 249 -3.15 -12.55 -14.02
C PHE A 249 -3.53 -13.55 -12.93
N ASP A 250 -2.54 -14.30 -12.47
CA ASP A 250 -2.68 -15.27 -11.40
C ASP A 250 -2.37 -14.66 -10.03
N GLU A 251 -2.57 -15.46 -8.98
CA GLU A 251 -2.25 -15.07 -7.62
C GLU A 251 -0.75 -14.85 -7.38
N ILE A 252 0.11 -15.60 -8.08
CA ILE A 252 1.57 -15.51 -7.95
C ILE A 252 2.04 -14.12 -8.38
N THR A 253 1.56 -13.64 -9.53
CA THR A 253 1.90 -12.32 -10.05
C THR A 253 1.50 -11.20 -9.08
N LEU A 254 0.31 -11.32 -8.45
CA LEU A 254 -0.14 -10.36 -7.44
C LEU A 254 0.73 -10.38 -6.17
N ARG A 255 1.22 -11.56 -5.76
CA ARG A 255 2.13 -11.68 -4.61
C ARG A 255 3.49 -11.06 -4.91
N GLN A 256 4.02 -11.28 -6.11
CA GLN A 256 5.28 -10.69 -6.55
C GLN A 256 5.21 -9.17 -6.64
N TRP A 257 4.06 -8.59 -7.03
CA TRP A 257 3.85 -7.14 -6.94
C TRP A 257 4.03 -6.60 -5.51
N ILE A 258 3.45 -7.29 -4.52
CA ILE A 258 3.56 -6.92 -3.11
C ILE A 258 5.02 -6.96 -2.67
N GLU A 259 5.74 -8.05 -2.97
CA GLU A 259 7.15 -8.23 -2.61
C GLU A 259 8.04 -7.17 -3.25
N PHE A 260 7.82 -6.89 -4.54
CA PHE A 260 8.50 -5.81 -5.26
C PHE A 260 8.29 -4.47 -4.56
N CYS A 261 7.03 -4.12 -4.26
CA CYS A 261 6.69 -2.85 -3.61
C CYS A 261 7.32 -2.73 -2.23
N TYR A 262 7.35 -3.80 -1.42
CA TYR A 262 7.98 -3.75 -0.11
C TYR A 262 9.48 -3.50 -0.21
N CYS A 263 10.17 -4.20 -1.11
CA CYS A 263 11.61 -4.01 -1.34
C CYS A 263 11.92 -2.61 -1.89
N ALA A 264 11.15 -2.15 -2.87
CA ALA A 264 11.29 -0.81 -3.44
C ALA A 264 11.06 0.29 -2.40
N GLN A 265 10.01 0.16 -1.58
CA GLN A 265 9.72 1.11 -0.51
C GLN A 265 10.79 1.08 0.58
N GLU A 266 11.31 -0.09 0.96
CA GLU A 266 12.42 -0.19 1.92
C GLU A 266 13.64 0.60 1.44
N MET A 267 14.03 0.44 0.17
CA MET A 267 15.11 1.24 -0.42
C MET A 267 14.75 2.73 -0.52
N ALA A 268 13.54 3.06 -0.97
CA ALA A 268 13.08 4.44 -1.09
C ALA A 268 13.19 5.14 0.26
N TRP A 269 12.62 4.59 1.33
CA TRP A 269 12.66 5.13 2.69
C TRP A 269 14.08 5.22 3.27
N ASN A 270 14.98 4.33 2.84
CA ASN A 270 16.43 4.38 3.12
C ASN A 270 17.21 5.40 2.26
N GLY A 271 16.48 6.29 1.57
CA GLY A 271 17.05 7.42 0.83
C GLY A 271 17.69 7.04 -0.50
N ARG A 272 17.35 5.87 -1.05
CA ARG A 272 17.77 5.50 -2.40
C ARG A 272 16.92 6.22 -3.43
N ASN A 273 17.54 6.62 -4.53
CA ASN A 273 16.86 7.27 -5.64
C ASN A 273 16.27 6.24 -6.61
N ARG A 274 15.44 6.71 -7.55
CA ARG A 274 14.78 5.89 -8.57
C ARG A 274 15.75 4.96 -9.32
N HIS A 275 16.87 5.51 -9.79
CA HIS A 275 17.85 4.77 -10.56
C HIS A 275 18.48 3.64 -9.72
N GLU A 276 18.85 3.91 -8.47
CA GLU A 276 19.39 2.91 -7.55
C GLU A 276 18.39 1.78 -7.28
N ILE A 277 17.12 2.11 -7.02
CA ILE A 277 16.07 1.12 -6.73
C ILE A 277 15.83 0.19 -7.91
N LEU A 278 15.61 0.77 -9.10
CA LEU A 278 15.30 -0.01 -10.30
C LEU A 278 16.51 -0.82 -10.77
N SER A 279 17.72 -0.26 -10.72
CA SER A 279 18.94 -0.98 -11.08
C SER A 279 19.23 -2.13 -10.11
N ALA A 280 18.98 -1.94 -8.81
CA ALA A 280 19.08 -2.99 -7.80
C ALA A 280 18.10 -4.15 -8.06
N ALA A 281 16.84 -3.84 -8.40
CA ALA A 281 15.85 -4.85 -8.73
C ALA A 281 16.19 -5.58 -10.05
N SER A 282 16.61 -4.86 -11.09
CA SER A 282 16.89 -5.42 -12.43
C SER A 282 18.14 -6.32 -12.47
N TYR A 283 19.21 -5.97 -11.75
CA TYR A 283 20.52 -6.63 -11.89
C TYR A 283 20.93 -7.49 -10.69
N ASN A 284 20.32 -7.32 -9.52
CA ASN A 284 20.70 -8.07 -8.32
C ASN A 284 19.61 -9.02 -7.80
N SER A 285 18.39 -8.99 -8.35
CA SER A 285 17.35 -9.95 -8.02
C SER A 285 17.51 -11.26 -8.79
N GLU A 286 17.39 -12.38 -8.08
CA GLU A 286 17.33 -13.71 -8.68
C GLU A 286 15.94 -14.02 -9.28
N ASP A 287 14.90 -13.31 -8.83
CA ASP A 287 13.53 -13.48 -9.31
C ASP A 287 13.27 -12.77 -10.66
N ALA A 288 12.81 -13.54 -11.65
CA ALA A 288 12.49 -13.03 -12.97
C ALA A 288 11.31 -12.04 -12.98
N HIS A 289 10.35 -12.21 -12.08
CA HIS A 289 9.19 -11.33 -12.01
C HIS A 289 9.53 -9.97 -11.42
N THR A 290 10.36 -9.94 -10.39
CA THR A 290 10.98 -8.72 -9.85
C THR A 290 11.73 -7.95 -10.94
N ARG A 291 12.59 -8.64 -11.72
CA ARG A 291 13.31 -8.01 -12.84
C ARG A 291 12.36 -7.44 -13.90
N THR A 292 11.33 -8.20 -14.27
CA THR A 292 10.33 -7.76 -15.26
C THR A 292 9.56 -6.53 -14.77
N THR A 293 9.11 -6.54 -13.51
CA THR A 293 8.43 -5.40 -12.88
C THR A 293 9.32 -4.16 -12.84
N ALA A 294 10.61 -4.33 -12.54
CA ALA A 294 11.58 -3.25 -12.58
C ALA A 294 11.70 -2.62 -13.98
N TYR A 295 11.74 -3.43 -15.04
CA TYR A 295 11.78 -2.92 -16.41
C TYR A 295 10.48 -2.21 -16.82
N ILE A 296 9.32 -2.74 -16.46
CA ILE A 296 8.02 -2.07 -16.70
C ILE A 296 8.01 -0.68 -16.05
N ILE A 297 8.45 -0.57 -14.79
CA ILE A 297 8.49 0.70 -14.06
C ILE A 297 9.56 1.64 -14.65
N ALA A 298 10.73 1.11 -15.05
CA ALA A 298 11.78 1.88 -15.69
C ALA A 298 11.33 2.50 -17.00
N GLU A 299 10.67 1.73 -17.86
CA GLU A 299 10.08 2.20 -19.12
C GLU A 299 9.01 3.26 -18.87
N ALA A 300 8.07 2.98 -17.96
CA ALA A 300 7.02 3.91 -17.56
C ALA A 300 7.55 5.30 -17.15
N LEU A 301 8.66 5.30 -16.41
CA LEU A 301 9.24 6.49 -15.80
C LEU A 301 10.44 7.05 -16.57
N ASN A 302 10.71 6.54 -17.78
CA ASN A 302 11.86 6.91 -18.61
C ASN A 302 13.16 6.93 -17.80
N THR A 303 13.44 5.84 -17.08
CA THR A 303 14.62 5.73 -16.23
C THR A 303 15.55 4.67 -16.74
N ASP A 304 16.77 5.08 -17.08
CA ASP A 304 17.81 4.15 -17.49
C ASP A 304 18.23 3.28 -16.31
N VAL A 305 18.15 1.96 -16.48
CA VAL A 305 18.64 0.98 -15.51
C VAL A 305 20.02 0.53 -15.94
N THR A 306 21.00 0.62 -15.04
CA THR A 306 22.38 0.18 -15.30
C THR A 306 22.95 -0.54 -14.10
N PRO A 307 23.85 -1.53 -14.26
CA PRO A 307 24.45 -2.22 -13.12
C PRO A 307 25.11 -1.24 -12.14
N LEU A 308 24.78 -1.37 -10.86
CA LEU A 308 25.36 -0.54 -9.80
C LEU A 308 26.80 -0.98 -9.52
N ASN A 309 27.74 -0.05 -9.56
CA ASN A 309 29.14 -0.34 -9.23
C ASN A 309 29.34 -0.37 -7.72
N LYS A 310 29.53 -1.58 -7.16
CA LYS A 310 29.81 -1.83 -5.73
C LYS A 310 28.90 -1.02 -4.78
N PRO A 311 27.56 -1.22 -4.83
CA PRO A 311 26.66 -0.51 -3.94
C PRO A 311 27.01 -0.81 -2.48
N THR A 312 27.13 0.25 -1.67
CA THR A 312 27.45 0.17 -0.22
C THR A 312 26.20 0.20 0.66
N PHE A 313 25.01 0.17 0.06
CA PHE A 313 23.74 0.18 0.77
C PHE A 313 23.11 -1.21 0.79
N HIS A 314 22.17 -1.42 1.71
CA HIS A 314 21.39 -2.65 1.78
C HIS A 314 20.42 -2.75 0.60
N ASN A 315 20.52 -3.87 -0.14
CA ASN A 315 19.61 -4.18 -1.23
C ASN A 315 18.66 -5.33 -0.79
N PRO A 316 17.37 -5.06 -0.55
CA PRO A 316 16.39 -6.08 -0.18
C PRO A 316 16.05 -7.03 -1.33
N PHE A 317 16.38 -6.68 -2.58
CA PHE A 317 16.13 -7.56 -3.74
C PHE A 317 17.18 -8.66 -3.93
N ALA A 318 18.36 -8.55 -3.29
CA ALA A 318 19.45 -9.51 -3.49
C ALA A 318 19.51 -10.55 -2.36
N ASP A 319 20.45 -11.50 -2.49
CA ASP A 319 20.78 -12.45 -1.44
C ASP A 319 21.23 -11.73 -0.14
N GLN A 320 20.47 -11.97 0.93
CA GLN A 320 20.68 -11.35 2.24
C GLN A 320 21.94 -11.88 2.94
N ALA A 321 22.40 -13.10 2.63
CA ALA A 321 23.61 -13.67 3.23
C ALA A 321 24.88 -12.91 2.82
N LYS A 322 24.86 -12.24 1.66
CA LYS A 322 25.94 -11.32 1.25
C LYS A 322 25.98 -10.08 2.15
N PHE A 323 24.82 -9.49 2.43
CA PHE A 323 24.73 -8.28 3.26
C PHE A 323 25.00 -8.55 4.72
N GLU A 324 24.63 -9.71 5.25
CA GLU A 324 24.99 -10.14 6.60
C GLU A 324 26.52 -10.20 6.77
N ARG A 325 27.24 -10.80 5.81
CA ARG A 325 28.72 -10.84 5.81
C ARG A 325 29.33 -9.45 5.73
N GLN A 326 28.79 -8.58 4.87
CA GLN A 326 29.25 -7.20 4.74
C GLN A 326 29.01 -6.41 6.03
N HIS A 327 27.83 -6.55 6.63
CA HIS A 327 27.47 -5.95 7.89
C HIS A 327 28.44 -6.36 9.01
N HIS A 328 28.73 -7.66 9.14
CA HIS A 328 29.65 -8.15 10.15
C HIS A 328 31.07 -7.56 9.98
N LYS A 329 31.53 -7.45 8.73
CA LYS A 329 32.83 -6.83 8.41
C LYS A 329 32.86 -5.35 8.81
N GLU A 330 31.87 -4.56 8.39
CA GLU A 330 31.81 -3.12 8.70
C GLU A 330 31.61 -2.85 10.20
N ALA A 331 30.89 -3.72 10.90
CA ALA A 331 30.72 -3.67 12.35
C ALA A 331 32.05 -3.88 13.09
N LEU A 332 32.87 -4.84 12.64
CA LEU A 332 34.20 -5.08 13.19
C LEU A 332 35.14 -3.91 12.90
N GLU A 333 35.17 -3.40 11.66
CA GLU A 333 35.99 -2.23 11.30
C GLU A 333 35.62 -1.00 12.17
N THR A 334 34.32 -0.80 12.42
CA THR A 334 33.85 0.27 13.31
C THR A 334 34.32 0.07 14.74
N PHE A 335 34.23 -1.16 15.27
CA PHE A 335 34.69 -1.49 16.60
C PHE A 335 36.19 -1.23 16.77
N GLU A 336 37.03 -1.75 15.87
CA GLU A 336 38.49 -1.60 15.93
C GLU A 336 38.87 -0.11 15.90
N SER A 337 38.23 0.68 15.04
CA SER A 337 38.47 2.12 14.95
C SER A 337 38.13 2.86 16.25
N VAL A 338 36.98 2.55 16.87
CA VAL A 338 36.45 3.31 18.00
C VAL A 338 37.09 2.90 19.32
N ILE A 339 37.36 1.61 19.52
CA ILE A 339 38.03 1.12 20.72
C ILE A 339 39.48 1.57 20.76
N THR A 340 40.19 1.52 19.63
CA THR A 340 41.57 2.02 19.55
C THR A 340 41.64 3.48 19.97
N GLU A 341 40.74 4.32 19.45
CA GLU A 341 40.70 5.75 19.79
C GLU A 341 40.30 5.99 21.25
N ALA A 342 39.31 5.26 21.77
CA ALA A 342 38.84 5.38 23.14
C ALA A 342 39.91 4.99 24.16
N LEU A 343 40.63 3.89 23.93
CA LEU A 343 41.70 3.41 24.83
C LEU A 343 42.95 4.28 24.74
N GLN A 344 43.36 4.72 23.55
CA GLN A 344 44.54 5.57 23.38
C GLN A 344 44.38 6.94 24.04
N ASN A 345 43.17 7.49 24.04
CA ASN A 345 42.87 8.81 24.58
C ASN A 345 42.29 8.76 26.01
N ASP A 346 42.11 7.57 26.59
CA ASP A 346 41.45 7.34 27.88
C ASP A 346 40.06 8.03 27.95
N LYS A 347 39.25 7.86 26.90
CA LYS A 347 37.93 8.48 26.72
C LYS A 347 36.87 7.47 26.29
N PRO A 348 36.31 6.67 27.23
CA PRO A 348 35.23 5.74 26.94
C PRO A 348 33.98 6.41 26.33
N GLU A 349 33.78 7.72 26.55
CA GLU A 349 32.66 8.49 25.99
C GLU A 349 32.66 8.52 24.46
N LEU A 350 33.80 8.28 23.80
CA LEU A 350 33.87 8.16 22.34
C LEU A 350 33.03 6.98 21.82
N ILE A 351 32.93 5.89 22.60
CA ILE A 351 32.08 4.74 22.27
C ILE A 351 30.61 5.16 22.33
N LEU A 352 30.23 5.91 23.37
CA LEU A 352 28.87 6.44 23.52
C LEU A 352 28.50 7.38 22.36
N GLN A 353 29.40 8.29 21.99
CA GLN A 353 29.20 9.16 20.83
C GLN A 353 28.98 8.35 19.54
N LYS A 354 29.73 7.25 19.37
CA LYS A 354 29.54 6.36 18.22
C LYS A 354 28.17 5.66 18.23
N ILE A 355 27.72 5.17 19.38
CA ILE A 355 26.39 4.57 19.54
C ILE A 355 25.30 5.56 19.11
N LEU A 356 25.38 6.80 19.59
CA LEU A 356 24.44 7.86 19.22
C LEU A 356 24.48 8.17 17.72
N GLN A 357 25.69 8.23 17.14
CA GLN A 357 25.86 8.41 15.70
C GLN A 357 25.19 7.26 14.93
N GLN A 358 25.43 6.01 15.32
CA GLN A 358 24.86 4.84 14.67
C GLN A 358 23.33 4.76 14.81
N ASN A 359 22.78 5.17 15.94
CA ASN A 359 21.33 5.27 16.12
C ASN A 359 20.72 6.33 15.17
N ASN A 360 21.39 7.46 14.99
CA ASN A 360 20.95 8.46 14.01
C ASN A 360 21.05 7.93 12.57
N THR A 361 22.07 7.15 12.23
CA THR A 361 22.21 6.59 10.88
C THR A 361 21.17 5.51 10.59
N ILE A 362 20.84 4.64 11.55
CA ILE A 362 19.80 3.61 11.35
C ILE A 362 18.41 4.24 11.20
N TYR A 363 18.11 5.32 11.94
CA TYR A 363 16.89 6.08 11.71
C TYR A 363 16.82 6.61 10.28
N ASN A 364 17.96 6.89 9.64
CA ASN A 364 18.05 7.35 8.26
C ASN A 364 18.21 6.23 7.22
N GLY A 365 18.06 4.96 7.63
CA GLY A 365 18.03 3.80 6.74
C GLY A 365 19.40 3.19 6.43
N GLN A 366 20.45 3.60 7.14
CA GLN A 366 21.76 2.96 7.05
C GLN A 366 21.86 1.85 8.10
N ILE A 367 21.65 0.61 7.65
CA ILE A 367 21.58 -0.57 8.53
C ILE A 367 22.85 -1.45 8.47
N ILE A 368 23.62 -1.38 7.38
CA ILE A 368 24.89 -2.11 7.26
C ILE A 368 25.91 -1.48 8.22
N GLY A 369 26.66 -2.32 8.94
CA GLY A 369 27.63 -1.89 9.95
C GLY A 369 27.03 -1.37 11.26
N TRP A 370 25.70 -1.33 11.41
CA TRP A 370 25.07 -0.89 12.65
C TRP A 370 25.29 -1.89 13.79
N CYS A 371 26.20 -1.56 14.71
CA CYS A 371 26.63 -2.44 15.80
C CYS A 371 26.42 -1.82 17.19
N ALA A 372 25.53 -0.83 17.29
CA ALA A 372 25.26 -0.08 18.51
C ALA A 372 24.93 -0.95 19.74
N PRO A 373 24.16 -2.06 19.62
CA PRO A 373 23.95 -2.98 20.74
C PRO A 373 25.24 -3.60 21.28
N ALA A 374 26.11 -4.05 20.37
CA ALA A 374 27.39 -4.63 20.73
C ALA A 374 28.33 -3.59 21.35
N LEU A 375 28.37 -2.36 20.78
CA LEU A 375 29.13 -1.25 21.36
C LEU A 375 28.63 -0.85 22.75
N ALA A 376 27.31 -0.85 23.00
CA ALA A 376 26.73 -0.51 24.29
C ALA A 376 27.17 -1.46 25.40
N ARG A 377 27.17 -2.78 25.11
CA ARG A 377 27.69 -3.78 26.04
C ARG A 377 29.18 -3.63 26.31
N THR A 378 29.96 -3.36 25.26
CA THR A 378 31.39 -3.09 25.40
C THR A 378 31.64 -1.86 26.28
N TYR A 379 30.91 -0.77 26.06
CA TYR A 379 31.01 0.45 26.87
C TYR A 379 30.68 0.20 28.35
N GLN A 380 29.60 -0.54 28.64
CA GLN A 380 29.25 -0.91 30.01
C GLN A 380 30.35 -1.76 30.67
N ALA A 381 30.94 -2.70 29.94
CA ALA A 381 32.00 -3.54 30.45
C ALA A 381 33.24 -2.70 30.84
N ILE A 382 33.68 -1.80 29.97
CA ILE A 382 34.81 -0.87 30.23
C ILE A 382 34.54 0.00 31.45
N ASN A 383 33.33 0.53 31.61
CA ASN A 383 33.00 1.39 32.75
C ASN A 383 32.89 0.63 34.08
N ASN A 384 32.54 -0.66 34.06
CA ASN A 384 32.29 -1.43 35.28
C ASN A 384 33.53 -2.16 35.81
N SER A 385 34.59 -2.29 35.02
CA SER A 385 35.75 -3.11 35.37
C SER A 385 37.00 -2.70 34.59
N ASN A 386 38.17 -2.97 35.16
CA ASN A 386 39.44 -2.82 34.44
C ASN A 386 39.66 -4.09 33.61
N ILE A 387 39.24 -4.07 32.34
CA ILE A 387 39.20 -5.25 31.47
C ILE A 387 40.29 -5.14 30.40
N SER A 388 40.89 -6.29 30.02
CA SER A 388 41.86 -6.35 28.94
C SER A 388 41.22 -6.08 27.56
N GLU A 389 42.01 -5.58 26.61
CA GLU A 389 41.56 -5.36 25.22
C GLU A 389 41.04 -6.66 24.56
N THR A 390 41.66 -7.80 24.87
CA THR A 390 41.22 -9.12 24.39
C THR A 390 39.83 -9.50 24.89
N ASP A 391 39.50 -9.17 26.14
CA ASP A 391 38.18 -9.44 26.71
C ASP A 391 37.13 -8.48 26.15
N ILE A 392 37.49 -7.20 25.97
CA ILE A 392 36.65 -6.17 25.32
C ILE A 392 36.21 -6.65 23.92
N ARG A 393 37.15 -7.19 23.13
CA ARG A 393 36.87 -7.77 21.81
C ARG A 393 35.95 -8.99 21.89
N SER A 394 36.21 -9.90 22.83
CA SER A 394 35.37 -11.09 23.04
C SER A 394 33.92 -10.72 23.39
N ILE A 395 33.73 -9.71 24.24
CA ILE A 395 32.40 -9.19 24.60
C ILE A 395 31.68 -8.62 23.37
N PHE A 396 32.38 -7.79 22.58
CA PHE A 396 31.82 -7.21 21.37
C PHE A 396 31.41 -8.29 20.36
N GLU A 397 32.31 -9.23 20.04
CA GLU A 397 32.03 -10.29 19.07
C GLU A 397 30.86 -11.19 19.51
N LYS A 398 30.76 -11.49 20.81
CA LYS A 398 29.64 -12.25 21.36
C LYS A 398 28.32 -11.48 21.18
N ALA A 399 28.29 -10.21 21.55
CA ALA A 399 27.11 -9.37 21.39
C ALA A 399 26.71 -9.16 19.92
N LEU A 400 27.69 -9.02 19.03
CA LEU A 400 27.46 -8.89 17.60
C LEU A 400 26.84 -10.18 17.01
N LYS A 401 27.28 -11.36 17.46
CA LYS A 401 26.68 -12.66 17.07
C LYS A 401 25.25 -12.83 17.57
N GLU A 402 24.94 -12.30 18.75
CA GLU A 402 23.57 -12.30 19.29
C GLU A 402 22.66 -11.32 18.52
N THR A 403 23.23 -10.29 17.90
CA THR A 403 22.51 -9.30 17.08
C THR A 403 22.31 -9.83 15.65
N LYS A 404 21.25 -10.61 15.42
CA LYS A 404 20.99 -11.23 14.12
C LYS A 404 20.66 -10.21 13.03
N TRP A 405 21.22 -10.38 11.83
CA TRP A 405 20.95 -9.54 10.66
C TRP A 405 19.46 -9.41 10.33
N HIS A 406 18.72 -10.51 10.43
CA HIS A 406 17.27 -10.53 10.22
C HIS A 406 16.52 -9.56 11.15
N ASP A 407 16.94 -9.45 12.41
CA ASP A 407 16.28 -8.58 13.38
C ASP A 407 16.61 -7.10 13.15
N ILE A 408 17.81 -6.80 12.63
CA ILE A 408 18.16 -5.46 12.12
C ILE A 408 17.26 -5.09 10.93
N CYS A 409 17.01 -6.02 10.00
CA CYS A 409 16.09 -5.80 8.89
C CYS A 409 14.65 -5.56 9.39
N LYS A 410 14.19 -6.29 10.41
CA LYS A 410 12.89 -6.04 11.05
C LYS A 410 12.82 -4.64 11.67
N LEU A 411 13.88 -4.21 12.36
CA LEU A 411 13.97 -2.86 12.94
C LEU A 411 13.88 -1.78 11.86
N SER A 412 14.61 -1.96 10.74
CA SER A 412 14.53 -1.08 9.56
C SER A 412 13.09 -0.94 9.04
N ARG A 413 12.39 -2.06 8.85
CA ARG A 413 11.00 -2.08 8.39
C ARG A 413 10.02 -1.47 9.39
N PHE A 414 10.27 -1.65 10.69
CA PHE A 414 9.51 -0.98 11.74
C PHE A 414 9.66 0.53 11.65
N ILE A 415 10.90 1.04 11.55
CA ILE A 415 11.21 2.46 11.39
C ILE A 415 10.53 3.01 10.13
N MET A 416 10.65 2.32 9.00
CA MET A 416 9.97 2.67 7.76
C MET A 416 8.45 2.79 7.96
N THR A 417 7.83 1.79 8.58
CA THR A 417 6.37 1.77 8.82
C THR A 417 5.92 2.96 9.66
N LYS A 418 6.69 3.29 10.70
CA LYS A 418 6.41 4.46 11.55
C LYS A 418 6.57 5.77 10.78
N LYS A 419 7.64 5.92 9.99
CA LYS A 419 7.84 7.10 9.13
C LYS A 419 6.74 7.27 8.08
N ARG A 420 6.29 6.16 7.50
CA ARG A 420 5.20 6.13 6.53
C ARG A 420 3.88 6.60 7.13
N ASN A 421 3.64 6.32 8.42
CA ASN A 421 2.48 6.79 9.19
C ASN A 421 2.74 8.13 9.91
N ASP A 422 3.64 8.97 9.38
CA ASP A 422 4.00 10.29 9.91
C ASP A 422 4.42 10.31 11.40
N THR A 423 4.92 9.20 11.92
CA THR A 423 5.40 9.11 13.30
C THR A 423 6.87 9.50 13.37
N SER A 424 7.19 10.52 14.19
CA SER A 424 8.59 10.85 14.48
C SER A 424 9.29 9.69 15.18
N ILE A 425 10.48 9.33 14.70
CA ILE A 425 11.24 8.19 15.22
C ILE A 425 12.17 8.67 16.33
N THR A 426 12.02 8.08 17.51
CA THR A 426 12.88 8.29 18.68
C THR A 426 13.25 6.96 19.30
N SER A 427 14.27 6.93 20.16
CA SER A 427 14.63 5.73 20.95
C SER A 427 13.43 5.16 21.70
N ASP A 428 12.62 6.02 22.32
CA ASP A 428 11.45 5.61 23.07
C ASP A 428 10.36 4.96 22.18
N VAL A 429 10.16 5.46 20.95
CA VAL A 429 9.25 4.82 19.98
C VAL A 429 9.74 3.42 19.61
N VAL A 430 11.06 3.23 19.44
CA VAL A 430 11.64 1.90 19.17
C VAL A 430 11.50 0.99 20.38
N ILE A 431 11.86 1.45 21.58
CA ILE A 431 11.76 0.66 22.81
C ILE A 431 10.32 0.21 23.04
N ARG A 432 9.35 1.14 23.02
CA ARG A 432 7.95 0.83 23.32
C ARG A 432 7.26 0.05 22.20
N GLY A 433 7.59 0.34 20.94
CA GLY A 433 6.87 -0.18 19.78
C GLY A 433 7.49 -1.42 19.13
N PHE A 434 8.79 -1.65 19.31
CA PHE A 434 9.51 -2.77 18.70
C PHE A 434 10.05 -3.75 19.76
N ILE A 435 10.61 -3.25 20.86
CA ILE A 435 11.34 -4.08 21.84
C ILE A 435 10.43 -4.62 22.96
N LYS A 436 9.62 -3.77 23.60
CA LYS A 436 8.92 -4.05 24.87
C LYS A 436 8.10 -5.35 24.91
N ASN A 437 7.61 -5.82 23.76
CA ASN A 437 6.76 -7.01 23.66
C ASN A 437 7.48 -8.20 23.00
N ASN A 438 8.81 -8.19 22.93
CA ASN A 438 9.59 -9.23 22.28
C ASN A 438 10.92 -9.44 23.00
N GLU A 439 10.98 -10.47 23.84
CA GLU A 439 12.16 -10.82 24.64
C GLU A 439 13.41 -11.06 23.77
N GLU A 440 13.25 -11.60 22.57
CA GLU A 440 14.36 -11.83 21.62
C GLU A 440 15.03 -10.53 21.17
N LEU A 441 14.33 -9.39 21.29
CA LEU A 441 14.79 -8.06 20.87
C LEU A 441 15.35 -7.22 22.03
N GLU A 442 15.38 -7.75 23.27
CA GLU A 442 15.91 -7.01 24.43
C GLU A 442 17.39 -6.62 24.25
N ILE A 443 18.16 -7.35 23.43
CA ILE A 443 19.54 -6.98 23.08
C ILE A 443 19.65 -5.57 22.49
N PHE A 444 18.62 -5.10 21.77
CA PHE A 444 18.62 -3.76 21.19
C PHE A 444 18.38 -2.66 22.22
N LYS A 445 17.84 -3.00 23.39
CA LYS A 445 17.39 -2.01 24.39
C LYS A 445 18.53 -1.14 24.86
N GLU A 446 19.68 -1.74 25.15
CA GLU A 446 20.86 -1.02 25.62
C GLU A 446 21.30 0.06 24.61
N ALA A 447 21.29 -0.25 23.32
CA ALA A 447 21.62 0.73 22.27
C ALA A 447 20.72 1.97 22.31
N PHE A 448 19.43 1.81 22.64
CA PHE A 448 18.45 2.89 22.64
C PHE A 448 18.21 3.52 24.02
N SER A 449 18.55 2.82 25.11
CA SER A 449 18.41 3.28 26.50
C SER A 449 19.64 4.03 27.01
N THR A 450 20.75 4.05 26.27
CA THR A 450 21.94 4.84 26.64
C THR A 450 21.75 6.35 26.35
N ILE A 451 20.49 6.83 26.32
CA ILE A 451 20.07 8.22 26.08
C ILE A 451 19.22 8.70 27.25
#